data_AF-A0A6J4PFV7-F1
#
_entry.id   AF-A0A6J4PFV7-F1
#
_cell.length_a   1.000
_cell.length_b   1.000
_cell.length_c   1.000
_cell.angle_alpha   90.00
_cell.angle_beta   90.00
_cell.angle_gamma   90.00
#
_symmetry.space_group_name_H-M   'P 1'
#
loop_
_entity.id
_entity.type
_entity.pdbx_description
1 polymer ?
#
loop_
_entity_poly.entity_id
_entity_poly.type
_entity_poly.pdbx_seq_one_letter_code
_entity_poly.pdbx_strand_id
1 'polypeptide(L)'
;MGAVSGFGTSGVGDPACDLAIAWTHFGGESRDAFRAALGLDDATWARGREWTLWKALITSAEHIDTDPSQAGEARRVIDELLADHRNNA
;
A
#
# COMPACT_ATOMS: atom_id res chain seq x y z
N MET A 1 -1.06 6.59 -30.55
CA MET A 1 -1.40 5.64 -29.48
C MET A 1 -0.75 6.17 -28.23
N GLY A 2 -1.57 6.59 -27.27
CA GLY A 2 -1.25 7.65 -26.31
C GLY A 2 -0.22 7.23 -25.26
N ALA A 3 0.92 7.93 -25.25
CA ALA A 3 1.77 8.05 -24.09
C ALA A 3 1.17 9.16 -23.21
N VAL A 4 0.57 8.79 -22.08
CA VAL A 4 0.23 9.78 -21.06
C VAL A 4 1.46 9.91 -20.15
N SER A 5 2.12 11.05 -20.30
CA SER A 5 3.14 11.53 -19.39
C SER A 5 2.41 12.25 -18.25
N GLY A 6 2.38 11.65 -17.07
CA GLY A 6 1.71 12.18 -15.88
C GLY A 6 2.66 12.94 -14.97
N PHE A 7 3.29 14.01 -15.46
CA PHE A 7 3.93 15.03 -14.61
C PHE A 7 3.01 16.25 -14.59
N GLY A 8 2.36 16.55 -13.46
CA GLY A 8 1.64 17.82 -13.29
C GLY A 8 0.44 17.77 -12.34
N THR A 9 0.70 18.01 -11.05
CA THR A 9 -0.12 18.85 -10.14
C THR A 9 -1.64 18.91 -10.37
N SER A 10 -2.43 18.19 -9.59
CA SER A 10 -3.75 18.64 -9.08
C SER A 10 -4.37 17.58 -8.18
N GLY A 11 -4.88 17.97 -7.01
CA GLY A 11 -5.47 17.05 -6.03
C GLY A 11 -6.69 16.30 -6.55
N VAL A 12 -6.53 14.99 -6.79
CA VAL A 12 -7.56 13.95 -6.89
C VAL A 12 -6.85 12.67 -6.43
N GLY A 13 -7.52 11.86 -5.60
CA GLY A 13 -6.94 10.76 -4.80
C GLY A 13 -5.77 10.03 -5.45
N ASP A 14 -4.65 9.97 -4.73
CA ASP A 14 -3.46 9.24 -5.15
C ASP A 14 -3.86 7.79 -5.47
N PRO A 15 -3.57 7.24 -6.67
CA PRO A 15 -3.85 5.84 -6.96
C PRO A 15 -3.07 4.88 -6.04
N ALA A 16 -2.04 5.35 -5.33
CA ALA A 16 -1.43 4.63 -4.19
C ALA A 16 -2.42 4.40 -3.05
N CYS A 17 -3.46 5.23 -2.93
CA CYS A 17 -4.48 5.07 -1.92
C CYS A 17 -5.31 3.80 -2.18
N ASP A 18 -5.61 3.50 -3.45
CA ASP A 18 -6.27 2.26 -3.89
C ASP A 18 -5.35 1.04 -3.78
N LEU A 19 -4.03 1.24 -3.86
CA LEU A 19 -3.05 0.16 -3.69
C LEU A 19 -2.95 -0.36 -2.26
N ALA A 20 -3.48 0.34 -1.26
CA ALA A 20 -3.48 -0.17 0.11
C ALA A 20 -4.25 -1.50 0.22
N ILE A 21 -5.28 -1.71 -0.60
CA ILE A 21 -6.01 -2.99 -0.65
C ILE A 21 -5.10 -4.17 -0.99
N ALA A 22 -4.01 -3.93 -1.71
CA ALA A 22 -3.01 -4.94 -2.07
C ALA A 22 -2.25 -5.49 -0.85
N TRP A 23 -2.21 -4.76 0.27
CA TRP A 23 -1.61 -5.20 1.54
C TRP A 23 -2.65 -5.41 2.64
N THR A 24 -3.88 -4.90 2.49
CA THR A 24 -4.97 -5.18 3.44
C THR A 24 -5.74 -6.47 3.11
N HIS A 25 -5.83 -6.87 1.84
CA HIS A 25 -6.62 -8.03 1.41
C HIS A 25 -5.84 -9.12 0.68
N PHE A 26 -4.66 -8.80 0.15
CA PHE A 26 -3.87 -9.75 -0.63
C PHE A 26 -2.51 -9.99 0.03
N GLY A 27 -2.09 -11.26 0.09
CA GLY A 27 -0.78 -11.68 0.58
C GLY A 27 -0.03 -12.50 -0.47
N GLY A 28 1.30 -12.40 -0.47
CA GLY A 28 2.19 -13.22 -1.31
C GLY A 28 1.83 -13.21 -2.81
N GLU A 29 1.65 -14.39 -3.41
CA GLU A 29 1.39 -14.56 -4.85
C GLU A 29 0.18 -13.77 -5.37
N SER A 30 -0.86 -13.55 -4.55
CA SER A 30 -2.02 -12.76 -4.98
C SER A 30 -1.67 -11.28 -5.16
N ARG A 31 -0.71 -10.78 -4.38
CA ARG A 31 -0.19 -9.42 -4.51
C ARG A 31 0.70 -9.27 -5.75
N ASP A 32 1.51 -10.28 -6.06
CA ASP A 32 2.32 -10.29 -7.28
C ASP A 32 1.46 -10.38 -8.55
N ALA A 33 0.40 -11.21 -8.53
CA ALA A 33 -0.58 -11.27 -9.61
C ALA A 33 -1.32 -9.93 -9.80
N PHE A 34 -1.68 -9.26 -8.69
CA PHE A 34 -2.30 -7.94 -8.73
C PHE A 34 -1.36 -6.87 -9.31
N ARG A 35 -0.07 -6.89 -8.91
CA ARG A 35 0.97 -6.02 -9.47
C ARG A 35 1.15 -6.26 -10.97
N ALA A 36 1.23 -7.52 -11.39
CA ALA A 36 1.37 -7.90 -12.79
C ALA A 36 0.15 -7.47 -13.63
N ALA A 37 -1.07 -7.60 -13.09
CA ALA A 37 -2.29 -7.20 -13.75
C ALA A 37 -2.40 -5.68 -13.95
N LEU A 38 -1.89 -4.87 -13.01
CA LEU A 38 -1.89 -3.42 -13.12
C LEU A 38 -0.75 -2.87 -14.00
N GLY A 39 0.28 -3.69 -14.29
CA GLY A 39 1.41 -3.28 -15.14
C GLY A 39 2.18 -2.07 -14.59
N LEU A 40 2.21 -1.90 -13.26
CA LEU A 40 2.85 -0.76 -12.61
C LEU A 40 4.37 -0.89 -12.63
N ASP A 41 5.05 0.24 -12.80
CA ASP A 41 6.49 0.32 -12.63
C ASP A 41 6.91 0.21 -11.16
N ASP A 42 8.15 -0.21 -10.94
CA ASP A 42 8.69 -0.48 -9.60
C ASP A 42 8.70 0.76 -8.69
N ALA A 43 8.83 1.97 -9.26
CA ALA A 43 8.83 3.21 -8.49
C ALA A 43 7.42 3.57 -8.02
N THR A 44 6.40 3.35 -8.85
CA THR A 44 4.99 3.49 -8.47
C THR A 44 4.60 2.46 -7.42
N TRP A 45 5.07 1.21 -7.54
CA TRP A 45 4.86 0.17 -6.54
C TRP A 45 5.52 0.49 -5.19
N ALA A 46 6.74 1.01 -5.20
CA ALA A 46 7.44 1.46 -4.00
C ALA A 46 6.70 2.61 -3.29
N ARG A 47 6.21 3.61 -4.04
CA ARG A 47 5.37 4.68 -3.49
C ARG A 47 4.05 4.16 -2.91
N GLY A 48 3.43 3.18 -3.57
CA GLY A 48 2.24 2.48 -3.05
C GLY A 48 2.46 1.86 -1.67
N ARG A 49 3.61 1.21 -1.48
CA ARG A 49 4.03 0.63 -0.19
C ARG A 49 4.22 1.70 0.88
N GLU A 50 4.93 2.78 0.56
CA GLU A 50 5.18 3.88 1.51
C GLU A 50 3.88 4.54 1.98
N TRP A 51 2.94 4.76 1.06
CA TRP A 51 1.62 5.31 1.40
C TRP A 51 0.83 4.37 2.31
N THR A 52 0.86 3.07 2.00
CA THR A 52 0.18 2.05 2.81
C THR A 52 0.77 1.97 4.22
N LEU A 53 2.10 2.02 4.35
CA LEU A 53 2.79 2.06 5.64
C LEU A 53 2.37 3.28 6.46
N TRP A 54 2.38 4.46 5.83
CA TRP A 54 1.98 5.71 6.48
C TRP A 54 0.54 5.65 7.01
N LYS A 55 -0.42 5.15 6.22
CA LYS A 55 -1.80 4.93 6.65
C LYS A 55 -1.89 4.00 7.84
N ALA A 56 -1.27 2.83 7.74
CA ALA A 56 -1.37 1.81 8.77
C ALA A 56 -0.77 2.31 10.10
N LEU A 57 0.31 3.10 10.05
CA LEU A 57 0.87 3.73 11.24
C LEU A 57 -0.07 4.75 11.88
N ILE A 58 -0.71 5.61 11.09
CA ILE A 58 -1.68 6.58 11.60
C ILE A 58 -2.89 5.86 12.20
N THR A 59 -3.50 4.93 11.46
CA THR A 59 -4.66 4.16 11.94
C THR A 59 -4.32 3.40 13.21
N SER A 60 -3.13 2.77 13.29
CA SER A 60 -2.67 2.10 14.50
C SER A 60 -2.54 3.08 15.66
N ALA A 61 -1.98 4.28 15.45
CA ALA A 61 -1.80 5.28 16.50
C ALA A 61 -3.12 5.88 16.99
N GLU A 62 -4.08 6.13 16.09
CA GLU A 62 -5.40 6.66 16.43
C GLU A 62 -6.27 5.66 17.20
N HIS A 63 -6.13 4.37 16.91
CA HIS A 63 -7.01 3.33 17.45
C HIS A 63 -6.37 2.50 18.57
N ILE A 64 -5.10 2.73 18.92
CA ILE A 64 -4.39 1.91 19.93
C ILE A 64 -5.10 1.88 21.29
N ASP A 65 -5.67 3.00 21.71
CA ASP A 65 -6.38 3.15 23.00
C ASP A 65 -7.91 3.07 22.86
N THR A 66 -8.42 3.15 21.63
CA THR A 66 -9.86 3.32 21.37
C THR A 66 -10.51 2.07 20.77
N ASP A 67 -9.81 1.41 19.84
CA ASP A 67 -10.26 0.19 19.17
C ASP A 67 -9.07 -0.75 18.90
N PRO A 68 -8.77 -1.64 19.86
CA PRO A 68 -7.66 -2.58 19.75
C PRO A 68 -7.77 -3.52 18.53
N SER A 69 -8.98 -3.74 18.00
CA SER A 69 -9.18 -4.61 16.84
C SER A 69 -8.69 -3.94 15.55
N GLN A 70 -9.05 -2.67 15.36
CA GLN A 70 -8.57 -1.83 14.25
C GLN A 70 -7.06 -1.58 14.35
N ALA A 71 -6.55 -1.33 15.55
CA ALA A 71 -5.11 -1.21 15.77
C ALA A 71 -4.37 -2.52 15.46
N GLY A 72 -4.94 -3.67 15.82
CA GLY A 72 -4.40 -4.99 15.52
C GLY A 72 -4.35 -5.27 14.01
N GLU A 73 -5.38 -4.88 13.26
CA GLU A 73 -5.39 -5.04 11.80
C GLU A 73 -4.36 -4.14 11.12
N ALA A 74 -4.29 -2.87 11.54
CA ALA A 74 -3.26 -1.94 11.07
C ALA A 74 -1.84 -2.48 11.35
N ARG A 75 -1.63 -3.10 12.52
CA ARG A 75 -0.36 -3.74 12.87
C ARG A 75 -0.01 -4.91 11.96
N ARG A 76 -0.98 -5.76 11.61
CA ARG A 76 -0.77 -6.88 10.66
C ARG A 76 -0.33 -6.38 9.29
N VAL A 77 -0.98 -5.32 8.79
CA VAL A 77 -0.60 -4.70 7.51
C VAL A 77 0.84 -4.19 7.53
N ILE A 78 1.28 -3.58 8.64
CA ILE A 78 2.68 -3.14 8.81
C ILE A 78 3.62 -4.35 8.78
N ASP A 79 3.31 -5.43 9.49
CA ASP A 79 4.14 -6.62 9.54
C ASP A 79 4.27 -7.28 8.15
N GLU A 80 3.18 -7.33 7.38
CA GLU A 80 3.20 -7.82 6.00
C GLU A 80 4.05 -6.94 5.06
N LEU A 81 3.96 -5.61 5.19
CA LEU A 81 4.80 -4.69 4.44
C LEU A 81 6.29 -4.88 4.75
N LEU A 82 6.64 -5.08 6.03
CA LEU A 82 8.01 -5.31 6.46
C LEU A 82 8.54 -6.68 6.03
N ALA A 83 7.66 -7.70 5.95
CA ALA A 83 8.01 -9.01 5.39
C ALA A 83 8.23 -8.91 3.88
N ASP A 84 7.34 -8.25 3.15
CA ASP A 84 7.46 -7.99 1.71
C ASP A 84 8.75 -7.24 1.37
N HIS A 85 9.06 -6.18 2.12
CA HIS A 85 10.28 -5.40 1.93
C HIS A 85 11.54 -6.24 2.16
N ARG A 86 11.55 -7.11 3.17
CA ARG A 86 12.68 -8.01 3.44
C ARG A 86 12.86 -9.09 2.38
N ASN A 87 11.77 -9.55 1.75
CA ASN A 87 11.82 -10.56 0.70
C ASN A 87 12.17 -9.97 -0.68
N ASN A 88 11.95 -8.68 -0.89
CA ASN A 88 12.18 -7.96 -2.14
C ASN A 88 13.39 -7.01 -2.12
N ALA A 89 14.22 -7.05 -1.07
CA ALA A 89 15.48 -6.29 -0.93
C ALA A 89 16.69 -7.15 -1.28
#